data_AF-A0A659ULT0-F1
#
_entry.id   AF-A0A659ULT0-F1
#
_cell.length_a   1.000
_cell.length_b   1.000
_cell.length_c   1.000
_cell.angle_alpha   90.00
_cell.angle_beta   90.00
_cell.angle_gamma   90.00
#
_symmetry.space_group_name_H-M   'P 1'
#
loop_
_entity.id
_entity.type
_entity.pdbx_description
1 polymer ?
#
loop_
_entity_poly.entity_id
_entity_poly.type
_entity_poly.pdbx_seq_one_letter_code
_entity_poly.pdbx_strand_id
1 'polypeptide(L)'
;ILLDRARFSPGLIDGHQAENFTKAVRAFQAANALPADGKLNRETWDKLVATSQGGTVLVNYELTRKDVRGPFTKRIPASMERMAHLRRLGYRSSLERIAERFHISEQLLRRLNPGISFRTAGAKLLVPAIARDDPASAVASLEVDKAAREVRVLDDSGKVVSVYPASIGSEEKPAPSGEAQVTRVVHKPTYHYDPHFAFKGVRTKRPFT
;
A
#
# COMPACT_ATOMS: atom_id res chain seq x y z
N ILE A 1 10.90 3.19 3.90
CA ILE A 1 11.46 1.81 3.76
C ILE A 1 11.45 1.08 5.11
N LEU A 2 12.17 1.54 6.13
CA LEU A 2 12.22 0.85 7.43
C LEU A 2 10.83 0.68 8.08
N LEU A 3 10.01 1.73 8.05
CA LEU A 3 8.61 1.68 8.48
C LEU A 3 7.79 0.60 7.73
N ASP A 4 7.95 0.52 6.41
CA ASP A 4 7.29 -0.49 5.58
C ASP A 4 7.74 -1.91 5.97
N ARG A 5 9.05 -2.13 6.18
CA ARG A 5 9.61 -3.40 6.67
C ARG A 5 9.09 -3.77 8.06
N ALA A 6 8.97 -2.79 8.95
CA ALA A 6 8.43 -2.96 10.29
C ALA A 6 6.90 -3.14 10.31
N ARG A 7 6.23 -3.16 9.15
CA ARG A 7 4.78 -3.29 9.00
C ARG A 7 3.97 -2.10 9.54
N PHE A 8 4.60 -0.94 9.71
CA PHE A 8 3.94 0.34 9.97
C PHE A 8 4.00 1.16 8.69
N SER A 9 3.12 0.86 7.73
CA SER A 9 3.23 1.40 6.38
C SER A 9 2.96 2.90 6.36
N PRO A 10 3.86 3.73 5.79
CA PRO A 10 3.56 5.12 5.49
C PRO A 10 2.71 5.28 4.21
N GLY A 11 2.23 4.17 3.63
CA GLY A 11 1.68 4.12 2.29
C GLY A 11 2.78 4.12 1.24
N LEU A 12 2.60 4.93 0.19
CA LEU A 12 3.52 5.05 -0.92
C LEU A 12 4.87 5.65 -0.46
N ILE A 13 5.98 5.00 -0.81
CA ILE A 13 7.33 5.54 -0.58
C ILE A 13 7.62 6.56 -1.68
N ASP A 14 7.48 7.84 -1.36
CA ASP A 14 7.64 8.95 -2.31
C ASP A 14 8.76 9.94 -1.93
N GLY A 15 9.33 9.80 -0.72
CA GLY A 15 10.41 10.65 -0.22
C GLY A 15 9.92 11.91 0.50
N HIS A 16 8.62 12.04 0.77
CA HIS A 16 8.02 13.18 1.44
C HIS A 16 7.54 12.82 2.85
N GLN A 17 7.63 13.78 3.78
CA GLN A 17 7.05 13.66 5.12
C GLN A 17 5.58 14.07 5.08
N ALA A 18 4.74 13.19 4.54
CA ALA A 18 3.29 13.39 4.44
C ALA A 18 2.56 12.93 5.72
N GLU A 19 1.25 13.19 5.79
CA GLU A 19 0.41 12.81 6.93
C GLU A 19 0.52 11.32 7.28
N ASN A 20 0.46 10.43 6.28
CA ASN A 20 0.60 8.98 6.49
C ASN A 20 1.98 8.59 7.02
N PHE A 21 3.04 9.33 6.66
CA PHE A 21 4.37 9.11 7.23
C PHE A 21 4.37 9.42 8.73
N THR A 22 3.85 10.59 9.12
CA THR A 22 3.75 11.01 10.53
C THR A 22 2.94 10.01 11.35
N LYS A 23 1.81 9.53 10.82
CA LYS A 23 0.98 8.54 11.51
C LYS A 23 1.69 7.19 11.65
N ALA A 24 2.36 6.71 10.60
CA ALA A 24 3.15 5.49 10.65
C ALA A 24 4.27 5.57 11.69
N VAL A 25 4.96 6.71 11.80
CA VAL A 25 5.96 6.97 12.84
C VAL A 25 5.33 6.91 14.23
N ARG A 26 4.21 7.60 14.44
CA ARG A 26 3.48 7.62 15.72
C ARG A 26 3.05 6.21 16.14
N ALA A 27 2.50 5.44 15.21
CA ALA A 27 2.08 4.07 15.48
C ALA A 27 3.26 3.15 15.81
N PHE A 28 4.38 3.28 15.08
CA PHE A 28 5.61 2.54 15.37
C PHE A 28 6.15 2.89 16.76
N GLN A 29 6.19 4.18 17.11
CA GLN A 29 6.62 4.65 18.43
C GLN A 29 5.75 4.05 19.54
N ALA A 30 4.43 4.14 19.42
CA ALA A 30 3.49 3.59 20.40
C ALA A 30 3.67 2.07 20.59
N ALA A 31 3.79 1.31 19.50
CA ALA A 31 3.99 -0.14 19.54
C ALA A 31 5.35 -0.56 20.15
N ASN A 32 6.29 0.37 20.24
CA ASN A 32 7.64 0.16 20.78
C ASN A 32 7.88 0.89 22.11
N ALA A 33 6.81 1.36 22.78
CA ALA A 33 6.88 2.10 24.05
C ALA A 33 7.76 3.36 24.00
N LEU A 34 7.82 4.01 22.84
CA LEU A 34 8.47 5.31 22.65
C LEU A 34 7.43 6.45 22.73
N PRO A 35 7.84 7.71 23.00
CA PRO A 35 6.94 8.86 22.89
C PRO A 35 6.33 8.96 21.49
N ALA A 36 5.00 8.81 21.40
CA ALA A 36 4.25 8.72 20.14
C ALA A 36 3.94 10.11 19.52
N ASP A 37 4.98 10.93 19.33
CA ASP A 37 4.86 12.29 18.82
C ASP A 37 4.75 12.37 17.28
N GLY A 38 5.05 11.27 16.58
CA GLY A 38 5.06 11.19 15.11
C GLY A 38 6.29 11.82 14.46
N LYS A 39 7.30 12.22 15.25
CA LYS A 39 8.54 12.83 14.77
C LYS A 39 9.63 11.78 14.68
N LEU A 40 10.33 11.73 13.55
CA LEU A 40 11.48 10.86 13.38
C LEU A 40 12.69 11.43 14.13
N ASN A 41 12.82 11.07 15.41
CA ASN A 41 13.97 11.40 16.25
C ASN A 41 15.01 10.27 16.24
N ARG A 42 16.14 10.50 16.92
CA ARG A 42 17.26 9.54 16.94
C ARG A 42 16.86 8.20 17.55
N GLU A 43 16.13 8.21 18.66
CA GLU A 43 15.66 7.01 19.34
C GLU A 43 14.72 6.16 18.46
N THR A 44 13.76 6.82 17.79
CA THR A 44 12.85 6.18 16.84
C THR A 44 13.61 5.60 15.65
N TRP A 45 14.61 6.33 15.14
CA TRP A 45 15.47 5.86 14.06
C TRP A 45 16.27 4.63 14.46
N ASP A 46 16.95 4.66 15.62
CA ASP A 46 17.76 3.55 16.11
C ASP A 46 16.88 2.31 16.35
N LYS A 47 15.66 2.50 16.89
CA LYS A 47 14.68 1.41 17.02
C LYS A 47 14.24 0.84 15.67
N LEU A 48 13.95 1.68 14.67
CA LEU A 48 13.60 1.24 13.31
C LEU A 48 14.73 0.42 12.67
N VAL A 49 15.97 0.86 12.84
CA VAL A 49 17.15 0.15 12.33
C VAL A 49 17.30 -1.19 13.04
N ALA A 50 17.13 -1.26 14.36
CA ALA A 50 17.19 -2.50 15.13
C ALA A 50 16.04 -3.47 14.80
N THR A 51 14.85 -2.97 14.47
CA THR A 51 13.70 -3.79 14.04
C THR A 51 13.88 -4.30 12.60
N SER A 52 14.54 -3.55 11.73
CA SER A 52 14.95 -4.07 10.42
C SER A 52 16.07 -5.09 10.64
N GLN A 53 15.95 -6.29 10.10
CA GLN A 53 16.86 -7.43 10.34
C GLN A 53 18.26 -7.29 9.72
N GLY A 54 18.84 -6.08 9.72
CA GLY A 54 20.04 -5.77 8.95
C GLY A 54 19.79 -5.85 7.44
N GLY A 55 20.84 -5.62 6.66
CA GLY A 55 20.79 -5.68 5.20
C GLY A 55 20.46 -4.35 4.51
N THR A 56 20.75 -4.30 3.20
CA THR A 56 20.58 -3.09 2.41
C THR A 56 19.11 -2.69 2.29
N VAL A 57 18.84 -1.39 2.44
CA VAL A 57 17.50 -0.80 2.24
C VAL A 57 17.15 -0.64 0.76
N LEU A 58 18.16 -0.68 -0.11
CA LEU A 58 18.04 -0.65 -1.56
C LEU A 58 18.74 -1.88 -2.14
N VAL A 59 18.14 -2.49 -3.15
CA VAL A 59 18.69 -3.65 -3.85
C VAL A 59 18.62 -3.45 -5.35
N ASN A 60 19.48 -4.16 -6.08
CA ASN A 60 19.40 -4.23 -7.53
C ASN A 60 18.32 -5.26 -7.93
N TYR A 61 17.37 -4.81 -8.75
CA TYR A 61 16.35 -5.62 -9.36
C TYR A 61 16.52 -5.64 -10.88
N GLU A 62 16.68 -6.81 -11.47
CA GLU A 62 16.75 -6.96 -12.92
C GLU A 62 15.34 -7.06 -13.52
N LEU A 63 15.01 -6.14 -14.44
CA LEU A 63 13.75 -6.18 -15.16
C LEU A 63 13.64 -7.46 -15.97
N THR A 64 12.62 -8.27 -15.71
CA THR A 64 12.40 -9.48 -16.49
C THR A 64 11.71 -9.14 -17.83
N ARG A 65 11.55 -10.16 -18.69
CA ARG A 65 10.69 -10.02 -19.88
C ARG A 65 9.20 -9.87 -19.51
N LYS A 66 8.77 -10.42 -18.36
CA LYS A 66 7.36 -10.42 -17.93
C LYS A 66 6.92 -9.03 -17.45
N ASP A 67 7.61 -8.46 -16.47
CA ASP A 67 8.41 -7.27 -16.73
C ASP A 67 7.89 -6.31 -17.80
N VAL A 68 8.72 -6.13 -18.80
CA VAL A 68 8.47 -5.20 -19.90
C VAL A 68 7.22 -5.54 -20.73
N ARG A 69 6.80 -6.80 -20.83
CA ARG A 69 5.73 -7.22 -21.76
C ARG A 69 4.31 -6.97 -21.25
N GLY A 70 4.08 -6.96 -19.94
CA GLY A 70 2.75 -6.79 -19.35
C GLY A 70 2.01 -8.11 -19.10
N PRO A 71 0.66 -8.10 -19.02
CA PRO A 71 -0.28 -7.22 -19.75
C PRO A 71 -0.39 -5.80 -19.17
N PHE A 72 -0.59 -4.81 -20.06
CA PHE A 72 -0.84 -3.42 -19.67
C PHE A 72 -2.13 -2.85 -20.28
N THR A 73 -2.79 -1.99 -19.52
CA THR A 73 -4.01 -1.27 -19.91
C THR A 73 -3.63 0.19 -20.15
N LYS A 74 -3.15 0.51 -21.35
CA LYS A 74 -2.55 1.83 -21.66
C LYS A 74 -3.47 3.02 -21.34
N ARG A 75 -4.79 2.84 -21.51
CA ARG A 75 -5.80 3.85 -21.24
C ARG A 75 -6.84 3.25 -20.31
N ILE A 76 -6.96 3.81 -19.12
CA ILE A 76 -8.02 3.49 -18.17
C ILE A 76 -8.99 4.68 -18.19
N PRO A 77 -10.24 4.50 -18.65
CA PRO A 77 -11.23 5.56 -18.65
C PRO A 77 -11.55 6.03 -17.23
N ALA A 78 -11.94 7.29 -17.03
CA ALA A 78 -12.30 7.81 -15.70
C ALA A 78 -13.67 7.32 -15.17
N SER A 79 -14.62 7.02 -16.06
CA SER A 79 -15.97 6.57 -15.69
C SER A 79 -15.99 5.06 -15.46
N MET A 80 -16.58 4.62 -14.34
CA MET A 80 -16.66 3.19 -13.99
C MET A 80 -17.39 2.37 -15.06
N GLU A 81 -18.42 2.93 -15.71
CA GLU A 81 -19.17 2.25 -16.78
C GLU A 81 -18.28 1.92 -17.98
N ARG A 82 -17.30 2.78 -18.30
CA ARG A 82 -16.33 2.49 -19.35
C ARG A 82 -15.20 1.58 -18.87
N MET A 83 -14.83 1.66 -17.59
CA MET A 83 -13.87 0.72 -16.99
C MET A 83 -14.39 -0.72 -17.02
N ALA A 84 -15.71 -0.94 -16.85
CA ALA A 84 -16.38 -2.24 -16.92
C ALA A 84 -16.16 -2.98 -18.27
N HIS A 85 -15.95 -2.23 -19.35
CA HIS A 85 -15.67 -2.82 -20.66
C HIS A 85 -14.21 -3.27 -20.83
N LEU A 86 -13.33 -2.95 -19.87
CA LEU A 86 -11.96 -3.42 -19.89
C LEU A 86 -11.91 -4.88 -19.44
N ARG A 87 -11.16 -5.71 -20.18
CA ARG A 87 -10.90 -7.11 -19.77
C ARG A 87 -10.31 -7.23 -18.35
N ARG A 88 -9.55 -6.23 -17.92
CA ARG A 88 -9.00 -6.10 -16.56
C ARG A 88 -8.58 -4.66 -16.28
N LEU A 89 -8.70 -4.22 -15.04
CA LEU A 89 -7.97 -3.05 -14.55
C LEU A 89 -6.53 -3.47 -14.24
N GLY A 90 -5.66 -3.37 -15.25
CA GLY A 90 -4.24 -3.64 -15.12
C GLY A 90 -3.40 -2.36 -15.11
N TYR A 91 -2.12 -2.48 -14.78
CA TYR A 91 -1.14 -1.38 -14.88
C TYR A 91 -1.09 -0.79 -16.30
N ARG A 92 -0.87 0.51 -16.41
CA ARG A 92 -0.70 1.26 -17.67
C ARG A 92 0.68 1.07 -18.28
N SER A 93 1.69 0.76 -17.45
CA SER A 93 3.07 0.60 -17.90
C SER A 93 3.90 -0.34 -17.03
N SER A 94 5.08 -0.72 -17.54
CA SER A 94 6.10 -1.44 -16.78
C SER A 94 6.55 -0.65 -15.56
N LEU A 95 6.72 0.67 -15.70
CA LEU A 95 7.10 1.53 -14.57
C LEU A 95 6.08 1.46 -13.44
N GLU A 96 4.79 1.65 -13.74
CA GLU A 96 3.73 1.61 -12.74
C GLU A 96 3.66 0.25 -12.04
N ARG A 97 3.82 -0.86 -12.79
CA ARG A 97 3.88 -2.18 -12.16
C ARG A 97 5.06 -2.32 -11.21
N ILE A 98 6.25 -1.84 -11.60
CA ILE A 98 7.46 -1.95 -10.76
C ILE A 98 7.36 -1.02 -9.56
N ALA A 99 6.84 0.20 -9.75
CA ALA A 99 6.54 1.15 -8.70
C ALA A 99 5.64 0.51 -7.62
N GLU A 100 4.49 -0.04 -8.04
CA GLU A 100 3.58 -0.75 -7.15
C GLU A 100 4.25 -1.94 -6.46
N ARG A 101 4.99 -2.77 -7.21
CA ARG A 101 5.67 -3.95 -6.68
C ARG A 101 6.63 -3.61 -5.54
N PHE A 102 7.29 -2.46 -5.59
CA PHE A 102 8.28 -2.04 -4.59
C PHE A 102 7.76 -0.92 -3.68
N HIS A 103 6.44 -0.71 -3.64
CA HIS A 103 5.74 0.28 -2.82
C HIS A 103 6.29 1.71 -2.98
N ILE A 104 6.81 2.06 -4.15
CA ILE A 104 7.52 3.31 -4.42
C ILE A 104 6.77 4.14 -5.47
N SER A 105 6.76 5.46 -5.36
CA SER A 105 6.15 6.31 -6.37
C SER A 105 6.88 6.19 -7.72
N GLU A 106 6.14 6.27 -8.83
CA GLU A 106 6.75 6.30 -10.18
C GLU A 106 7.79 7.42 -10.31
N GLN A 107 7.56 8.56 -9.66
CA GLN A 107 8.45 9.71 -9.68
C GLN A 107 9.75 9.42 -8.93
N LEU A 108 9.68 8.89 -7.70
CA LEU A 108 10.88 8.57 -6.92
C LEU A 108 11.66 7.42 -7.57
N LEU A 109 10.97 6.41 -8.10
CA LEU A 109 11.60 5.30 -8.80
C LEU A 109 12.41 5.76 -10.02
N ARG A 110 11.89 6.73 -10.80
CA ARG A 110 12.66 7.37 -11.89
C ARG A 110 13.87 8.14 -11.38
N ARG A 111 13.71 8.90 -10.28
CA ARG A 111 14.81 9.68 -9.69
C ARG A 111 15.95 8.80 -9.17
N LEU A 112 15.62 7.63 -8.61
CA LEU A 112 16.61 6.64 -8.17
C LEU A 112 17.34 5.95 -9.35
N ASN A 113 16.74 5.98 -10.55
CA ASN A 113 17.22 5.24 -11.71
C ASN A 113 17.36 6.17 -12.94
N PRO A 114 18.19 7.23 -12.86
CA PRO A 114 18.32 8.20 -13.94
C PRO A 114 18.86 7.53 -15.21
N GLY A 115 18.24 7.83 -16.35
CA GLY A 115 18.65 7.30 -17.65
C GLY A 115 18.27 5.84 -17.93
N ILE A 116 17.74 5.10 -16.96
CA ILE A 116 17.39 3.69 -17.16
C ILE A 116 16.01 3.53 -17.82
N SER A 117 15.95 2.71 -18.87
CA SER A 117 14.69 2.36 -19.55
C SER A 117 13.93 1.28 -18.81
N PHE A 118 12.72 1.60 -18.34
CA PHE A 118 11.78 0.64 -17.76
C PHE A 118 11.11 -0.28 -18.81
N ARG A 119 11.50 -0.15 -20.08
CA ARG A 119 11.00 -0.92 -21.22
C ARG A 119 12.02 -1.92 -21.77
N THR A 120 13.16 -2.11 -21.09
CA THR A 120 14.22 -3.00 -21.55
C THR A 120 14.43 -4.10 -20.51
N ALA A 121 14.21 -5.36 -20.90
CA ALA A 121 14.51 -6.50 -20.03
C ALA A 121 16.02 -6.60 -19.84
N GLY A 122 16.47 -7.04 -18.66
CA GLY A 122 17.88 -7.05 -18.26
C GLY A 122 18.38 -5.73 -17.66
N ALA A 123 17.59 -4.64 -17.74
CA ALA A 123 17.96 -3.40 -17.06
C ALA A 123 17.94 -3.60 -15.54
N LYS A 124 19.01 -3.17 -14.88
CA LYS A 124 19.15 -3.25 -13.41
C LYS A 124 18.66 -1.96 -12.79
N LEU A 125 17.67 -2.08 -11.90
CA LEU A 125 17.05 -0.99 -11.18
C LEU A 125 17.45 -1.02 -9.72
N LEU A 126 17.80 0.12 -9.15
CA LEU A 126 17.87 0.31 -7.72
C LEU A 126 16.46 0.53 -7.17
N VAL A 127 16.00 -0.38 -6.30
CA VAL A 127 14.64 -0.38 -5.75
C VAL A 127 14.65 -0.59 -4.23
N PRO A 128 13.61 -0.13 -3.50
CA PRO A 128 13.43 -0.46 -2.10
C PRO A 128 13.43 -1.97 -1.84
N ALA A 129 14.19 -2.40 -0.85
CA ALA A 129 14.23 -3.79 -0.42
C ALA A 129 13.06 -4.07 0.54
N ILE A 130 11.87 -4.30 -0.01
CA ILE A 130 10.61 -4.45 0.75
C ILE A 130 10.30 -5.87 1.23
N ALA A 131 11.24 -6.82 1.11
CA ALA A 131 11.04 -8.16 1.63
C ALA A 131 10.76 -8.09 3.14
N ARG A 132 9.75 -8.84 3.59
CA ARG A 132 9.34 -8.96 4.98
C ARG A 132 9.33 -10.43 5.34
N ASP A 133 9.89 -10.77 6.50
CA ASP A 133 9.68 -12.07 7.12
C ASP A 133 8.24 -12.19 7.61
N ASP A 134 7.80 -13.40 7.92
CA ASP A 134 6.49 -13.63 8.53
C ASP A 134 6.31 -12.79 9.81
N PRO A 135 5.08 -12.37 10.13
CA PRO A 135 4.83 -11.61 11.36
C PRO A 135 5.39 -12.36 12.57
N ALA A 136 6.12 -11.66 13.44
CA ALA A 136 6.71 -12.27 14.62
C ALA A 136 5.67 -12.74 15.65
N SER A 137 4.47 -12.14 15.63
CA SER A 137 3.34 -12.49 16.50
C SER A 137 2.17 -13.01 15.70
N ALA A 138 1.40 -13.92 16.31
CA ALA A 138 0.12 -14.32 15.78
C ALA A 138 -0.84 -13.12 15.68
N VAL A 139 -1.57 -13.04 14.57
CA VAL A 139 -2.62 -12.03 14.38
C VAL A 139 -3.90 -12.51 15.05
N ALA A 140 -4.41 -11.74 16.00
CA ALA A 140 -5.66 -12.04 16.70
C ALA A 140 -6.86 -11.33 16.06
N SER A 141 -6.72 -10.04 15.72
CA SER A 141 -7.80 -9.26 15.14
C SER A 141 -7.33 -8.11 14.25
N LEU A 142 -8.27 -7.56 13.48
CA LEU A 142 -8.08 -6.38 12.65
C LEU A 142 -9.02 -5.28 13.13
N GLU A 143 -8.49 -4.09 13.35
CA GLU A 143 -9.26 -2.91 13.70
C GLU A 143 -9.21 -1.91 12.54
N VAL A 144 -10.38 -1.42 12.11
CA VAL A 144 -10.47 -0.30 11.16
C VAL A 144 -10.76 0.97 11.95
N ASP A 145 -9.71 1.74 12.25
CA ASP A 145 -9.86 3.03 12.93
C ASP A 145 -10.27 4.10 11.91
N LYS A 146 -11.58 4.38 11.88
CA LYS A 146 -12.19 5.35 10.96
C LYS A 146 -11.68 6.77 11.18
N ALA A 147 -11.36 7.15 12.43
CA ALA A 147 -10.90 8.48 12.77
C ALA A 147 -9.43 8.67 12.36
N ALA A 148 -8.59 7.68 12.64
CA ALA A 148 -7.20 7.68 12.21
C ALA A 148 -7.04 7.45 10.68
N ARG A 149 -8.06 6.86 10.03
CA ARG A 149 -8.06 6.41 8.63
C ARG A 149 -7.01 5.33 8.39
N GLU A 150 -7.03 4.31 9.23
CA GLU A 150 -6.02 3.24 9.24
C GLU A 150 -6.66 1.88 9.53
N VAL A 151 -6.01 0.82 9.06
CA VAL A 151 -6.22 -0.54 9.53
C VAL A 151 -5.07 -0.92 10.44
N ARG A 152 -5.39 -1.34 11.66
CA ARG A 152 -4.44 -1.88 12.64
C ARG A 152 -4.60 -3.39 12.72
N VAL A 153 -3.48 -4.06 12.87
CA VAL A 153 -3.41 -5.50 13.15
C VAL A 153 -3.00 -5.66 14.59
N LEU A 154 -3.80 -6.40 15.36
CA LEU A 154 -3.60 -6.61 16.79
C LEU A 154 -3.19 -8.06 17.06
N ASP A 155 -2.26 -8.26 17.99
CA ASP A 155 -1.97 -9.57 18.57
C ASP A 155 -2.97 -9.92 19.68
N ASP A 156 -2.79 -11.09 20.30
CA ASP A 156 -3.64 -11.64 21.37
C ASP A 156 -3.67 -10.79 22.64
N SER A 157 -2.63 -9.98 22.87
CA SER A 157 -2.55 -9.01 23.97
C SER A 157 -3.24 -7.68 23.66
N GLY A 158 -3.76 -7.50 22.43
CA GLY A 158 -4.32 -6.24 21.95
C GLY A 158 -3.25 -5.23 21.50
N LYS A 159 -1.99 -5.65 21.35
CA LYS A 159 -0.92 -4.76 20.90
C LYS A 159 -0.93 -4.64 19.37
N VAL A 160 -0.73 -3.42 18.89
CA VAL A 160 -0.59 -3.13 17.46
C VAL A 160 0.73 -3.70 16.92
N VAL A 161 0.63 -4.65 16.00
CA VAL A 161 1.78 -5.28 15.32
C VAL A 161 1.92 -4.85 13.86
N SER A 162 0.91 -4.21 13.28
CA SER A 162 1.00 -3.58 11.96
C SER A 162 -0.02 -2.46 11.81
N VAL A 163 0.31 -1.47 10.98
CA VAL A 163 -0.60 -0.37 10.61
C VAL A 163 -0.50 -0.10 9.11
N TYR A 164 -1.66 0.10 8.48
CA TYR A 164 -1.77 0.45 7.08
C TYR A 164 -2.74 1.62 6.90
N PRO A 165 -2.40 2.65 6.11
CA PRO A 165 -3.34 3.72 5.80
C PRO A 165 -4.52 3.16 5.01
N ALA A 166 -5.71 3.70 5.26
CA ALA A 166 -6.94 3.27 4.62
C ALA A 166 -7.79 4.47 4.19
N SER A 167 -8.40 4.37 3.01
CA SER A 167 -9.47 5.29 2.62
C SER A 167 -10.79 4.78 3.19
N ILE A 168 -11.41 5.60 4.04
CA ILE A 168 -12.67 5.29 4.71
C ILE A 168 -13.81 5.97 3.95
N GLY A 169 -15.00 5.34 3.93
CA GLY A 169 -16.20 5.90 3.33
C GLY A 169 -16.50 7.31 3.84
N SER A 170 -17.00 8.17 2.94
CA SER A 170 -17.30 9.57 3.25
C SER A 170 -18.44 9.70 4.27
N GLU A 171 -18.65 10.90 4.80
CA GLU A 171 -19.82 11.18 5.66
C GLU A 171 -21.15 10.91 4.94
N GLU A 172 -21.21 11.19 3.64
CA GLU A 172 -22.39 10.88 2.81
C GLU A 172 -22.63 9.37 2.64
N LYS A 173 -21.58 8.56 2.73
CA LYS A 173 -21.60 7.09 2.50
C LYS A 173 -20.65 6.42 3.50
N PRO A 174 -21.00 6.41 4.79
CA PRO A 174 -20.09 6.01 5.83
C PRO A 174 -19.83 4.50 5.78
N ALA A 175 -18.58 4.10 6.04
CA ALA A 175 -18.28 2.71 6.30
C ALA A 175 -19.08 2.24 7.54
N PRO A 176 -19.64 1.01 7.55
CA PRO A 176 -20.33 0.48 8.72
C PRO A 176 -19.38 0.37 9.92
N SER A 177 -19.94 0.43 11.12
CA SER A 177 -19.21 0.22 12.38
C SER A 177 -19.75 -1.04 13.06
N GLY A 178 -18.89 -1.75 13.78
CA GLY A 178 -19.24 -2.99 14.49
C GLY A 178 -18.20 -4.08 14.27
N GLU A 179 -18.52 -5.28 14.74
CA GLU A 179 -17.67 -6.45 14.60
C GLU A 179 -18.07 -7.25 13.36
N ALA A 180 -17.06 -7.79 12.66
CA ALA A 180 -17.26 -8.66 11.52
C ALA A 180 -16.16 -9.72 11.48
N GLN A 181 -16.49 -10.91 10.97
CA GLN A 181 -15.53 -11.98 10.79
C GLN A 181 -15.00 -11.99 9.36
N VAL A 182 -13.69 -12.14 9.20
CA VAL A 182 -13.07 -12.40 7.89
C VAL A 182 -13.39 -13.84 7.49
N THR A 183 -14.23 -14.01 6.46
CA THR A 183 -14.67 -15.34 6.00
C THR A 183 -13.91 -15.84 4.77
N ARG A 184 -13.35 -14.94 3.96
CA ARG A 184 -12.63 -15.29 2.73
C ARG A 184 -11.67 -14.19 2.29
N VAL A 185 -10.54 -14.58 1.71
CA VAL A 185 -9.63 -13.69 0.96
C VAL A 185 -9.71 -14.06 -0.52
N VAL A 186 -9.97 -13.08 -1.38
CA VAL A 186 -10.04 -13.28 -2.85
C VAL A 186 -8.98 -12.41 -3.52
N HIS A 187 -8.02 -13.05 -4.18
CA HIS A 187 -7.00 -12.34 -4.94
C HIS A 187 -7.51 -11.97 -6.32
N LYS A 188 -7.31 -10.71 -6.73
CA LYS A 188 -7.80 -10.14 -8.01
C LYS A 188 -9.32 -10.32 -8.15
N PRO A 189 -10.10 -9.80 -7.17
CA PRO A 189 -11.54 -10.00 -7.17
C PRO A 189 -12.19 -9.31 -8.36
N THR A 190 -13.32 -9.88 -8.79
CA THR A 190 -14.26 -9.22 -9.69
C THR A 190 -15.02 -8.16 -8.89
N TYR A 191 -15.03 -6.92 -9.36
CA TYR A 191 -15.79 -5.84 -8.72
C TYR A 191 -17.19 -5.76 -9.34
N HIS A 192 -18.23 -5.80 -8.51
CA HIS A 192 -19.61 -5.65 -8.95
C HIS A 192 -20.15 -4.32 -8.41
N TYR A 193 -20.51 -3.40 -9.31
CA TYR A 193 -21.14 -2.15 -8.91
C TYR A 193 -22.63 -2.35 -8.65
N ASP A 194 -23.08 -1.96 -7.46
CA ASP A 194 -24.49 -1.87 -7.11
C ASP A 194 -25.00 -0.42 -7.28
N PRO A 195 -25.98 -0.17 -8.20
CA PRO A 195 -26.56 1.15 -8.42
C PRO A 195 -27.20 1.80 -7.18
N HIS A 196 -27.57 1.02 -6.16
CA HIS A 196 -28.08 1.56 -4.89
C HIS A 196 -27.09 2.51 -4.22
N PHE A 197 -25.78 2.29 -4.41
CA PHE A 197 -24.77 3.20 -3.85
C PHE A 197 -24.72 4.56 -4.55
N ALA A 198 -25.26 4.71 -5.77
CA ALA A 198 -25.34 5.97 -6.50
C ALA A 198 -24.03 6.80 -6.43
N PHE A 199 -22.91 6.21 -6.83
CA PHE A 199 -21.60 6.88 -6.78
C PHE A 199 -21.57 8.12 -7.66
N LYS A 200 -20.93 9.18 -7.17
CA LYS A 200 -20.77 10.43 -7.91
C LYS A 200 -20.07 10.16 -9.24
N GLY A 201 -20.69 10.58 -10.33
CA GLY A 201 -20.17 10.38 -11.69
C GLY A 201 -20.59 9.08 -12.38
N VAL A 202 -21.27 8.16 -11.67
CA VAL A 202 -21.88 6.97 -12.25
C VAL A 202 -23.36 7.24 -12.53
N ARG A 203 -23.81 7.04 -13.76
CA ARG A 203 -25.16 7.41 -14.23
C ARG A 203 -26.08 6.21 -14.43
N THR A 204 -25.51 5.01 -14.53
CA THR A 204 -26.31 3.80 -14.77
C THR A 204 -27.16 3.43 -13.55
N LYS A 205 -28.39 2.98 -13.84
CA LYS A 205 -29.30 2.37 -12.87
C LYS A 205 -29.25 0.84 -12.87
N ARG A 206 -28.38 0.26 -13.69
CA ARG A 206 -28.18 -1.19 -13.82
C ARG A 206 -26.82 -1.58 -13.25
N PRO A 207 -26.74 -2.74 -12.55
CA PRO A 207 -25.47 -3.26 -12.08
C PRO A 207 -24.57 -3.57 -13.27
N PHE A 208 -23.27 -3.49 -13.04
CA PHE A 208 -22.25 -3.88 -14.01
C PHE A 208 -21.03 -4.46 -13.28
N THR A 209 -20.17 -5.09 -14.07
CA THR A 209 -18.96 -5.79 -13.63
C THR A 209 -17.78 -5.35 -14.47
#